data_AF-A0A100IN43-F1
#
_entry.id   AF-A0A100IN43-F1
#
_cell.length_a   1.000
_cell.length_b   1.000
_cell.length_c   1.000
_cell.angle_alpha   90.00
_cell.angle_beta   90.00
_cell.angle_gamma   90.00
#
_symmetry.space_group_name_H-M   'P 1'
#
loop_
_entity.id
_entity.type
_entity.pdbx_description
1 polymer ?
#
loop_
_entity_poly.entity_id
_entity_poly.type
_entity_poly.pdbx_seq_one_letter_code
_entity_poly.pdbx_strand_id
1 'polypeptide(L)'
;MNWLKSTLASVAGTQEPIYGPEAIQSVARQAQDTPYTELSKNDLRWRAYQYTNVENKVFYIMADDGTLAMVQLIYSNIVGLHTTAQFTSKIFNLKGDGPHNWHSDPLSNFMFDESMLSFGADNLAVQLNEDGDTYTIKSAVNEDSLVNLTFKRSSPGFMIGKDGTSYFGTDPENPWGSMSHAFWPRCAVEGTITTKEKTYDLTGRGMFIHALQGMKPHHAAARWNFVNFQTPTYSAMMMEYTTPPSYGSTTVNVGGIVKDGEIIYAGINNSATHTDSSQDAESDWPEPKSIKWVWDGKSKEGQEVHAELDGALGNRLDRIDVMAEVPGFIKTIAGSVAGTRPYIFQYCPQEKLSLKLKVGDSEVTEEGTMFSEATKIMRNNIDGITRPSLRRLARRGGVIRISADVYPEVRKTVKNRLTEIIRQILLVMESSTTPGHERKVVRTTDRLGVLFLVQAIPHPGLHATLEERQSYENVHFSPGDTGYISWISASDSFVSAIKAVAWGQYRDIRLNNIAGHRTYMQKPIYIS
;
A
#
# COMPACT_ATOMS: atom_id res chain seq x y z
N MET A 1 10.31 -12.45 -23.84
CA MET A 1 9.68 -13.63 -23.18
C MET A 1 9.08 -13.31 -21.80
N ASN A 2 9.47 -12.22 -21.12
CA ASN A 2 8.86 -11.80 -19.84
C ASN A 2 7.54 -11.03 -19.98
N TRP A 3 7.32 -10.31 -21.09
CA TRP A 3 6.06 -9.61 -21.34
C TRP A 3 4.87 -10.58 -21.46
N LEU A 4 5.03 -11.69 -22.20
CA LEU A 4 4.01 -12.74 -22.35
C LEU A 4 3.65 -13.40 -21.00
N LYS A 5 4.62 -13.55 -20.09
CA LYS A 5 4.40 -14.05 -18.72
C LYS A 5 3.67 -13.03 -17.85
N SER A 6 3.99 -11.74 -17.98
CA SER A 6 3.26 -10.65 -17.31
C SER A 6 1.80 -10.59 -17.80
N THR A 7 1.57 -10.70 -19.11
CA THR A 7 0.23 -10.74 -19.68
C THR A 7 -0.55 -11.99 -19.25
N LEU A 8 0.09 -13.18 -19.23
CA LEU A 8 -0.55 -14.42 -18.74
C LEU A 8 -0.83 -14.38 -17.23
N ALA A 9 0.08 -13.84 -16.41
CA ALA A 9 -0.15 -13.64 -14.98
C ALA A 9 -1.27 -12.62 -14.72
N SER A 10 -1.36 -11.59 -15.56
CA SER A 10 -2.40 -10.56 -15.49
C SER A 10 -3.80 -11.11 -15.77
N VAL A 11 -3.94 -12.23 -16.48
CA VAL A 11 -5.23 -12.86 -16.82
C VAL A 11 -5.54 -14.07 -15.93
N ALA A 12 -4.52 -14.74 -15.38
CA ALA A 12 -4.67 -16.00 -14.65
C ALA A 12 -4.63 -15.91 -13.11
N GLY A 13 -4.47 -14.71 -12.53
CA GLY A 13 -4.47 -14.54 -11.06
C GLY A 13 -3.31 -15.26 -10.35
N THR A 14 -2.20 -15.49 -11.05
CA THR A 14 -0.99 -16.11 -10.48
C THR A 14 -0.11 -15.06 -9.77
N GLN A 15 0.70 -15.48 -8.79
CA GLN A 15 1.63 -14.57 -8.08
C GLN A 15 2.49 -13.82 -9.10
N GLU A 16 2.50 -12.48 -9.02
CA GLU A 16 3.37 -11.67 -9.85
C GLU A 16 4.84 -12.10 -9.71
N PRO A 17 5.62 -12.08 -10.79
CA PRO A 17 7.07 -12.16 -10.69
C PRO A 17 7.62 -11.12 -9.71
N ILE A 18 8.65 -11.48 -8.95
CA ILE A 18 9.39 -10.50 -8.14
C ILE A 18 10.32 -9.73 -9.08
N TYR A 19 9.97 -8.47 -9.36
CA TYR A 19 10.75 -7.55 -10.19
C TYR A 19 11.85 -6.82 -9.41
N GLY A 20 11.60 -6.56 -8.12
CA GLY A 20 12.50 -5.84 -7.23
C GLY A 20 12.25 -4.32 -7.20
N PRO A 21 12.90 -3.59 -6.26
CA PRO A 21 12.69 -2.16 -6.06
C PRO A 21 13.14 -1.29 -7.23
N GLU A 22 14.04 -1.79 -8.09
CA GLU A 22 14.48 -1.05 -9.29
C GLU A 22 13.40 -0.99 -10.38
N ALA A 23 12.41 -1.87 -10.32
CA ALA A 23 11.31 -1.89 -11.27
C ALA A 23 10.23 -0.84 -10.97
N ILE A 24 10.41 -0.02 -9.93
CA ILE A 24 9.66 1.22 -9.72
C ILE A 24 10.60 2.42 -9.82
N GLN A 25 10.40 3.23 -10.83
CA GLN A 25 11.03 4.54 -10.97
C GLN A 25 10.13 5.54 -10.25
N SER A 26 10.28 5.60 -8.92
CA SER A 26 9.49 6.51 -8.08
C SER A 26 9.69 7.97 -8.49
N VAL A 27 8.62 8.75 -8.42
CA VAL A 27 8.64 10.22 -8.56
C VAL A 27 9.65 10.88 -7.60
N ALA A 28 9.99 10.22 -6.48
CA ALA A 28 11.04 10.65 -5.57
C ALA A 28 12.41 10.76 -6.20
N ARG A 29 12.71 10.00 -7.27
CA ARG A 29 13.93 10.17 -8.06
C ARG A 29 13.93 11.51 -8.80
N GLN A 30 12.80 11.89 -9.37
CA GLN A 30 12.65 13.21 -10.03
C GLN A 30 12.78 14.36 -9.02
N ALA A 31 12.24 14.16 -7.81
CA ALA A 31 12.25 15.14 -6.73
C ALA A 31 13.65 15.48 -6.19
N GLN A 32 14.68 14.68 -6.50
CA GLN A 32 16.07 14.98 -6.15
C GLN A 32 16.59 16.21 -6.90
N ASP A 33 16.17 16.36 -8.17
CA ASP A 33 16.57 17.49 -9.02
C ASP A 33 15.49 18.57 -9.09
N THR A 34 14.22 18.16 -9.08
CA THR A 34 13.06 19.04 -9.22
C THR A 34 12.06 18.71 -8.12
N PRO A 35 12.13 19.34 -6.95
CA PRO A 35 11.30 18.97 -5.79
C PRO A 35 9.82 18.89 -6.14
N TYR A 36 9.32 19.89 -6.88
CA TYR A 36 7.97 19.94 -7.40
C TYR A 36 7.90 20.86 -8.63
N THR A 37 6.77 20.77 -9.33
CA THR A 37 6.40 21.62 -10.46
C THR A 37 5.04 22.26 -10.15
N GLU A 38 4.95 23.59 -10.27
CA GLU A 38 3.68 24.32 -10.18
C GLU A 38 2.80 23.99 -11.39
N LEU A 39 1.52 23.69 -11.16
CA LEU A 39 0.60 23.22 -12.21
C LEU A 39 0.18 24.35 -13.15
N SER A 40 0.34 24.08 -14.44
CA SER A 40 -0.38 24.75 -15.51
C SER A 40 -1.70 24.03 -15.82
N LYS A 41 -2.58 24.67 -16.59
CA LYS A 41 -3.81 24.01 -17.06
C LYS A 41 -3.55 22.76 -17.89
N ASN A 42 -2.44 22.70 -18.63
CA ASN A 42 -2.12 21.53 -19.47
C ASN A 42 -1.84 20.27 -18.64
N ASP A 43 -1.37 20.45 -17.40
CA ASP A 43 -1.13 19.34 -16.47
C ASP A 43 -2.43 18.70 -15.99
N LEU A 44 -3.56 19.41 -16.14
CA LEU A 44 -4.89 18.97 -15.76
C LEU A 44 -5.66 18.29 -16.90
N ARG A 45 -5.06 18.14 -18.07
CA ARG A 45 -5.69 17.46 -19.21
C ARG A 45 -5.89 15.98 -18.93
N TRP A 46 -7.08 15.48 -19.20
CA TRP A 46 -7.36 14.06 -19.29
C TRP A 46 -6.37 13.40 -20.26
N ARG A 47 -5.74 12.31 -19.81
CA ARG A 47 -4.86 11.52 -20.66
C ARG A 47 -5.65 10.53 -21.50
N ALA A 48 -6.74 9.98 -20.95
CA ALA A 48 -7.66 9.08 -21.63
C ALA A 48 -6.93 7.97 -22.41
N TYR A 49 -5.98 7.30 -21.74
CA TYR A 49 -5.14 6.32 -22.41
C TYR A 49 -5.95 5.16 -23.00
N GLN A 50 -5.42 4.61 -24.08
CA GLN A 50 -6.03 3.50 -24.83
C GLN A 50 -5.61 2.11 -24.31
N TYR A 51 -4.90 2.06 -23.18
CA TYR A 51 -4.53 0.83 -22.48
C TYR A 51 -5.17 0.79 -21.09
N THR A 52 -4.99 -0.30 -20.35
CA THR A 52 -5.57 -0.44 -18.99
C THR A 52 -5.20 0.72 -18.08
N ASN A 53 -6.15 1.57 -17.72
CA ASN A 53 -5.95 2.68 -16.81
C ASN A 53 -7.22 3.04 -16.05
N VAL A 54 -7.02 3.69 -14.90
CA VAL A 54 -8.04 4.40 -14.15
C VAL A 54 -7.54 5.83 -13.98
N GLU A 55 -8.24 6.78 -14.58
CA GLU A 55 -8.00 8.20 -14.45
C GLU A 55 -9.15 8.81 -13.66
N ASN A 56 -8.86 9.53 -12.58
CA ASN A 56 -9.90 10.11 -11.74
C ASN A 56 -9.60 11.56 -11.34
N LYS A 57 -10.68 12.32 -11.20
CA LYS A 57 -10.69 13.66 -10.65
C LYS A 57 -11.55 13.63 -9.39
N VAL A 58 -10.94 13.93 -8.24
CA VAL A 58 -11.58 13.86 -6.92
C VAL A 58 -11.60 15.23 -6.30
N PHE A 59 -12.75 15.62 -5.77
CA PHE A 59 -13.00 16.92 -5.15
C PHE A 59 -13.52 16.68 -3.74
N TYR A 60 -12.68 16.98 -2.74
CA TYR A 60 -13.03 16.91 -1.33
C TYR A 60 -13.54 18.27 -0.87
N ILE A 61 -14.57 18.28 -0.03
CA ILE A 61 -15.29 19.47 0.43
C ILE A 61 -15.39 19.44 1.96
N MET A 62 -14.95 20.51 2.59
CA MET A 62 -15.12 20.81 4.01
C MET A 62 -15.88 22.13 4.10
N ALA A 63 -17.20 22.04 4.25
CA ALA A 63 -18.08 23.20 4.30
C ALA A 63 -17.96 23.95 5.64
N ASP A 64 -18.31 25.24 5.63
CA ASP A 64 -18.20 26.10 6.80
C ASP A 64 -19.14 25.69 7.95
N ASP A 65 -20.24 24.99 7.63
CA ASP A 65 -21.17 24.42 8.62
C ASP A 65 -20.68 23.11 9.26
N GLY A 66 -19.50 22.61 8.83
CA GLY A 66 -18.91 21.35 9.27
C GLY A 66 -19.29 20.15 8.41
N THR A 67 -20.11 20.31 7.36
CA THR A 67 -20.42 19.22 6.42
C THR A 67 -19.16 18.78 5.69
N LEU A 68 -18.89 17.47 5.71
CA LEU A 68 -17.86 16.83 4.91
C LEU A 68 -18.51 16.13 3.70
N ALA A 69 -18.01 16.40 2.51
CA ALA A 69 -18.47 15.76 1.28
C ALA A 69 -17.32 15.49 0.30
N MET A 70 -17.58 14.63 -0.69
CA MET A 70 -16.72 14.47 -1.85
C MET A 70 -17.56 14.24 -3.12
N VAL A 71 -17.03 14.69 -4.25
CA VAL A 71 -17.49 14.25 -5.58
C VAL A 71 -16.30 13.73 -6.38
N GLN A 72 -16.52 12.69 -7.17
CA GLN A 72 -15.47 12.02 -7.92
C GLN A 72 -15.98 11.68 -9.32
N LEU A 73 -15.15 11.93 -10.32
CA LEU A 73 -15.34 11.48 -11.69
C LEU A 73 -14.23 10.49 -12.03
N ILE A 74 -14.62 9.28 -12.43
CA ILE A 74 -13.70 8.22 -12.84
C ILE A 74 -13.91 7.95 -14.32
N TYR A 75 -12.82 7.95 -15.08
CA TYR A 75 -12.71 7.39 -16.42
C TYR A 75 -11.83 6.14 -16.33
N SER A 76 -12.26 5.03 -16.90
CA SER A 76 -11.49 3.79 -16.91
C SER A 76 -11.50 3.17 -18.28
N ASN A 77 -10.34 2.71 -18.72
CA ASN A 77 -10.21 1.86 -19.89
C ASN A 77 -9.65 0.52 -19.42
N ILE A 78 -10.32 -0.57 -19.75
CA ILE A 78 -9.94 -1.92 -19.35
C ILE A 78 -9.50 -2.67 -20.61
N VAL A 79 -8.20 -3.00 -20.67
CA VAL A 79 -7.57 -3.78 -21.75
C VAL A 79 -7.70 -3.10 -23.14
N GLY A 80 -8.00 -1.80 -23.21
CA GLY A 80 -8.20 -1.09 -24.48
C GLY A 80 -9.53 -1.43 -25.18
N LEU A 81 -10.41 -2.19 -24.52
CA LEU A 81 -11.64 -2.74 -25.13
C LEU A 81 -12.91 -2.15 -24.52
N HIS A 82 -12.90 -1.89 -23.22
CA HIS A 82 -14.06 -1.37 -22.50
C HIS A 82 -13.71 -0.08 -21.79
N THR A 83 -14.32 1.01 -22.26
CA THR A 83 -14.24 2.30 -21.60
C THR A 83 -15.50 2.52 -20.78
N THR A 84 -15.35 2.88 -19.52
CA THR A 84 -16.45 3.20 -18.61
C THR A 84 -16.18 4.52 -17.91
N ALA A 85 -17.21 5.29 -17.62
CA ALA A 85 -17.12 6.45 -16.75
C ALA A 85 -18.17 6.38 -15.64
N GLN A 86 -17.81 6.88 -14.47
CA GLN A 86 -18.63 6.85 -13.24
C GLN A 86 -18.56 8.21 -12.56
N PHE A 87 -19.69 8.72 -12.09
CA PHE A 87 -19.74 9.88 -11.22
C PHE A 87 -20.22 9.46 -9.84
N THR A 88 -19.48 9.86 -8.82
CA THR A 88 -19.77 9.54 -7.43
C THR A 88 -19.96 10.83 -6.65
N SER A 89 -20.99 10.88 -5.82
CA SER A 89 -21.19 11.89 -4.78
C SER A 89 -21.32 11.22 -3.42
N LYS A 90 -20.72 11.80 -2.40
CA LYS A 90 -20.79 11.30 -1.03
C LYS A 90 -20.86 12.45 -0.05
N ILE A 91 -21.92 12.50 0.75
CA ILE A 91 -22.01 13.34 1.95
C ILE A 91 -21.82 12.42 3.15
N PHE A 92 -20.80 12.70 3.94
CA PHE A 92 -20.41 11.85 5.06
C PHE A 92 -21.34 12.11 6.25
N ASN A 93 -21.83 11.01 6.84
CA ASN A 93 -22.52 11.07 8.12
C ASN A 93 -21.48 11.08 9.26
N LEU A 94 -21.17 12.28 9.75
CA LEU A 94 -20.20 12.48 10.83
C LEU A 94 -20.71 12.06 12.22
N LYS A 95 -22.03 11.89 12.39
CA LYS A 95 -22.63 11.47 13.67
C LYS A 95 -22.51 9.96 13.91
N GLY A 96 -22.39 9.18 12.83
CA GLY A 96 -22.36 7.72 12.90
C GLY A 96 -23.70 7.09 13.31
N ASP A 97 -24.81 7.83 13.21
CA ASP A 97 -26.16 7.38 13.55
C ASP A 97 -26.92 6.74 12.36
N GLY A 98 -26.26 6.65 11.20
CA GLY A 98 -26.86 6.09 9.98
C GLY A 98 -25.87 6.03 8.80
N PRO A 99 -26.30 5.56 7.63
CA PRO A 99 -25.46 5.47 6.45
C PRO A 99 -25.04 6.86 5.94
N HIS A 100 -23.98 6.89 5.13
CA HIS A 100 -23.63 8.05 4.33
C HIS A 100 -24.65 8.24 3.19
N ASN A 101 -24.87 9.48 2.77
CA ASN A 101 -25.59 9.73 1.53
C ASN A 101 -24.58 9.53 0.39
N TRP A 102 -24.62 8.37 -0.25
CA TRP A 102 -23.63 7.92 -1.24
C TRP A 102 -24.33 7.47 -2.51
N HIS A 103 -23.88 8.02 -3.64
CA HIS A 103 -24.36 7.70 -4.97
C HIS A 103 -23.16 7.46 -5.87
N SER A 104 -23.20 6.38 -6.65
CA SER A 104 -22.18 6.07 -7.66
C SER A 104 -22.87 5.63 -8.93
N ASP A 105 -22.97 6.56 -9.88
CA ASP A 105 -23.82 6.43 -11.04
C ASP A 105 -23.00 6.27 -12.33
N PRO A 106 -23.26 5.22 -13.15
CA PRO A 106 -22.58 5.02 -14.41
C PRO A 106 -23.00 6.10 -15.41
N LEU A 107 -22.04 6.58 -16.20
CA LEU A 107 -22.24 7.66 -17.17
C LEU A 107 -22.42 7.11 -18.59
N SER A 108 -23.29 7.77 -19.35
CA SER A 108 -23.57 7.47 -20.76
C SER A 108 -23.22 8.65 -21.66
N ASN A 109 -22.89 8.36 -22.92
CA ASN A 109 -22.55 9.36 -23.95
C ASN A 109 -21.48 10.37 -23.51
N PHE A 110 -20.49 9.90 -22.76
CA PHE A 110 -19.43 10.76 -22.25
C PHE A 110 -18.44 11.19 -23.32
N MET A 111 -17.91 12.39 -23.17
CA MET A 111 -16.97 13.02 -24.10
C MET A 111 -16.03 13.98 -23.35
N PHE A 112 -14.90 14.28 -24.00
CA PHE A 112 -14.01 15.35 -23.60
C PHE A 112 -14.20 16.55 -24.53
N ASP A 113 -13.88 17.75 -24.05
CA ASP A 113 -13.72 18.89 -24.95
C ASP A 113 -12.44 18.75 -25.80
N GLU A 114 -12.29 19.57 -26.84
CA GLU A 114 -11.13 19.51 -27.74
C GLU A 114 -9.79 19.67 -27.01
N SER A 115 -9.78 20.40 -25.90
CA SER A 115 -8.59 20.63 -25.10
C SER A 115 -8.30 19.52 -24.08
N MET A 116 -9.19 18.55 -23.92
CA MET A 116 -9.13 17.49 -22.90
C MET A 116 -9.11 18.04 -21.46
N LEU A 117 -9.57 19.26 -21.22
CA LEU A 117 -9.62 19.89 -19.88
C LEU A 117 -10.96 19.70 -19.18
N SER A 118 -12.02 19.47 -19.97
CA SER A 118 -13.40 19.35 -19.50
C SER A 118 -13.99 18.01 -19.92
N PHE A 119 -14.97 17.55 -19.15
CA PHE A 119 -15.67 16.29 -19.34
C PHE A 119 -17.18 16.53 -19.35
N GLY A 120 -17.87 15.96 -20.33
CA GLY A 120 -19.32 15.96 -20.42
C GLY A 120 -19.86 14.53 -20.51
N ALA A 121 -21.08 14.32 -20.03
CA ALA A 121 -21.88 13.14 -20.25
C ALA A 121 -23.37 13.52 -20.18
N ASP A 122 -24.28 12.58 -20.45
CA ASP A 122 -25.70 12.84 -20.23
C ASP A 122 -25.94 13.29 -18.79
N ASN A 123 -26.56 14.47 -18.62
CA ASN A 123 -26.84 15.10 -17.33
C ASN A 123 -25.62 15.41 -16.45
N LEU A 124 -24.40 15.44 -17.00
CA LEU A 124 -23.18 15.79 -16.27
C LEU A 124 -22.29 16.75 -17.08
N ALA A 125 -21.80 17.80 -16.42
CA ALA A 125 -20.73 18.65 -16.93
C ALA A 125 -19.70 18.92 -15.83
N VAL A 126 -18.42 18.65 -16.12
CA VAL A 126 -17.26 19.01 -15.31
C VAL A 126 -16.33 19.86 -16.16
N GLN A 127 -16.31 21.16 -15.90
CA GLN A 127 -15.68 22.15 -16.78
C GLN A 127 -14.55 22.87 -16.06
N LEU A 128 -13.39 22.95 -16.69
CA LEU A 128 -12.31 23.87 -16.28
C LEU A 128 -12.45 25.18 -17.07
N ASN A 129 -12.36 26.32 -16.39
CA ASN A 129 -12.38 27.62 -17.06
C ASN A 129 -11.11 27.87 -17.91
N GLU A 130 -11.15 28.94 -18.71
CA GLU A 130 -10.06 29.29 -19.62
C GLU A 130 -8.74 29.60 -18.90
N ASP A 131 -8.81 30.24 -17.74
CA ASP A 131 -7.67 30.56 -16.87
C ASP A 131 -7.06 29.31 -16.21
N GLY A 132 -7.80 28.21 -16.15
CA GLY A 132 -7.33 26.95 -15.59
C GLY A 132 -7.26 26.93 -14.07
N ASP A 133 -8.05 27.76 -13.39
CA ASP A 133 -8.06 27.92 -11.94
C ASP A 133 -9.40 27.58 -11.28
N THR A 134 -10.46 27.36 -12.07
CA THR A 134 -11.82 27.16 -11.58
C THR A 134 -12.49 25.99 -12.27
N TYR A 135 -12.91 25.00 -11.47
CA TYR A 135 -13.80 23.91 -11.92
C TYR A 135 -15.25 24.23 -11.60
N THR A 136 -16.16 23.98 -12.54
CA THR A 136 -17.61 23.94 -12.30
C THR A 136 -18.12 22.53 -12.55
N ILE A 137 -18.87 21.98 -11.60
CA ILE A 137 -19.41 20.62 -11.61
C ILE A 137 -20.92 20.71 -11.51
N LYS A 138 -21.63 20.23 -12.54
CA LYS A 138 -23.09 20.16 -12.58
C LYS A 138 -23.50 18.73 -12.89
N SER A 139 -24.23 18.09 -11.98
CA SER A 139 -24.75 16.74 -12.15
C SER A 139 -26.23 16.71 -11.83
N ALA A 140 -27.02 16.19 -12.77
CA ALA A 140 -28.40 15.76 -12.58
C ALA A 140 -28.55 14.28 -12.97
N VAL A 141 -27.46 13.51 -12.87
CA VAL A 141 -27.44 12.07 -13.19
C VAL A 141 -28.35 11.29 -12.23
N ASN A 142 -28.43 11.74 -10.97
CA ASN A 142 -29.27 11.13 -9.94
C ASN A 142 -30.15 12.20 -9.29
N GLU A 143 -31.48 12.01 -9.33
CA GLU A 143 -32.44 12.96 -8.73
C GLU A 143 -32.31 13.04 -7.20
N ASP A 144 -31.71 12.02 -6.58
CA ASP A 144 -31.43 11.99 -5.14
C ASP A 144 -30.08 12.66 -4.79
N SER A 145 -29.33 13.11 -5.81
CA SER A 145 -28.05 13.79 -5.67
C SER A 145 -27.81 14.78 -6.81
N LEU A 146 -28.51 15.91 -6.77
CA LEU A 146 -28.28 17.02 -7.69
C LEU A 146 -27.07 17.83 -7.23
N VAL A 147 -26.01 17.86 -8.04
CA VAL A 147 -24.74 18.53 -7.71
C VAL A 147 -24.61 19.82 -8.52
N ASN A 148 -24.32 20.93 -7.85
CA ASN A 148 -23.93 22.17 -8.51
C ASN A 148 -22.83 22.85 -7.67
N LEU A 149 -21.58 22.66 -8.06
CA LEU A 149 -20.41 23.09 -7.30
C LEU A 149 -19.45 23.90 -8.16
N THR A 150 -18.81 24.88 -7.52
CA THR A 150 -17.68 25.63 -8.08
C THR A 150 -16.48 25.48 -7.16
N PHE A 151 -15.34 25.09 -7.71
CA PHE A 151 -14.06 24.98 -7.03
C PHE A 151 -13.09 25.97 -7.65
N LYS A 152 -12.76 27.05 -6.92
CA LYS A 152 -11.76 28.02 -7.33
C LYS A 152 -10.48 27.81 -6.53
N ARG A 153 -9.37 27.56 -7.22
CA ARG A 153 -8.07 27.37 -6.59
C ARG A 153 -7.62 28.66 -5.88
N SER A 154 -7.23 28.55 -4.61
CA SER A 154 -6.81 29.70 -3.77
C SER A 154 -5.30 29.78 -3.55
N SER A 155 -4.56 28.73 -3.91
CA SER A 155 -3.10 28.67 -3.84
C SER A 155 -2.56 27.89 -5.05
N PRO A 156 -1.30 28.09 -5.47
CA PRO A 156 -0.74 27.34 -6.60
C PRO A 156 -0.90 25.83 -6.41
N GLY A 157 -1.40 25.16 -7.45
CA GLY A 157 -1.43 23.71 -7.48
C GLY A 157 -0.05 23.17 -7.81
N PHE A 158 0.25 21.94 -7.41
CA PHE A 158 1.55 21.33 -7.70
C PHE A 158 1.45 19.84 -8.01
N MET A 159 2.52 19.33 -8.60
CA MET A 159 2.87 17.91 -8.64
C MET A 159 4.31 17.75 -8.17
N ILE A 160 4.62 16.64 -7.51
CA ILE A 160 6.00 16.36 -7.08
C ILE A 160 6.84 15.92 -8.28
N GLY A 161 8.13 16.27 -8.29
CA GLY A 161 8.96 15.98 -9.45
C GLY A 161 8.65 16.89 -10.64
N LYS A 162 9.01 16.41 -11.82
CA LYS A 162 8.82 17.11 -13.11
C LYS A 162 7.39 16.94 -13.63
N ASP A 163 6.79 15.77 -13.39
CA ASP A 163 5.50 15.38 -13.98
C ASP A 163 4.56 14.65 -13.02
N GLY A 164 4.88 14.57 -11.73
CA GLY A 164 4.04 13.88 -10.75
C GLY A 164 4.02 12.36 -10.86
N THR A 165 4.82 11.75 -11.75
CA THR A 165 4.64 10.36 -12.18
C THR A 165 5.70 9.42 -11.62
N SER A 166 5.24 8.32 -11.03
CA SER A 166 6.05 7.12 -10.78
C SER A 166 5.80 6.10 -11.89
N TYR A 167 6.86 5.53 -12.44
CA TYR A 167 6.80 4.54 -13.52
C TYR A 167 7.11 3.13 -13.00
N PHE A 168 6.50 2.14 -13.63
CA PHE A 168 6.64 0.73 -13.29
C PHE A 168 7.14 -0.04 -14.51
N GLY A 169 8.22 -0.78 -14.34
CA GLY A 169 8.87 -1.49 -15.43
C GLY A 169 10.31 -1.85 -15.11
N THR A 170 10.77 -3.01 -15.59
CA THR A 170 12.21 -3.36 -15.56
C THR A 170 13.01 -2.64 -16.65
N ASP A 171 12.32 -2.08 -17.64
CA ASP A 171 12.90 -1.23 -18.68
C ASP A 171 12.37 0.21 -18.49
N PRO A 172 13.18 1.13 -17.95
CA PRO A 172 12.77 2.51 -17.72
C PRO A 172 12.37 3.27 -18.98
N GLU A 173 12.87 2.87 -20.15
CA GLU A 173 12.52 3.51 -21.43
C GLU A 173 11.16 3.04 -21.95
N ASN A 174 10.68 1.90 -21.47
CA ASN A 174 9.40 1.29 -21.86
C ASN A 174 8.62 0.81 -20.63
N PRO A 175 8.18 1.73 -19.74
CA PRO A 175 7.41 1.35 -18.56
C PRO A 175 6.06 0.74 -18.98
N TRP A 176 5.63 -0.30 -18.26
CA TRP A 176 4.33 -0.94 -18.50
C TRP A 176 3.21 -0.38 -17.61
N GLY A 177 3.55 0.47 -16.65
CA GLY A 177 2.60 1.06 -15.72
C GLY A 177 3.06 2.41 -15.22
N SER A 178 2.12 3.20 -14.73
CA SER A 178 2.37 4.52 -14.18
C SER A 178 1.36 4.86 -13.08
N MET A 179 1.79 5.71 -12.15
CA MET A 179 0.92 6.38 -11.17
C MET A 179 1.30 7.85 -11.12
N SER A 180 0.37 8.74 -11.40
CA SER A 180 0.59 10.19 -11.38
C SER A 180 -0.44 10.90 -10.53
N HIS A 181 -0.01 11.98 -9.85
CA HIS A 181 -0.89 12.81 -9.03
C HIS A 181 -0.58 14.29 -9.21
N ALA A 182 -1.63 15.09 -9.39
CA ALA A 182 -1.60 16.54 -9.41
C ALA A 182 -2.62 17.09 -8.41
N PHE A 183 -2.22 18.11 -7.65
CA PHE A 183 -2.97 18.59 -6.49
C PHE A 183 -3.32 20.07 -6.61
N TRP A 184 -4.56 20.41 -6.27
CA TRP A 184 -4.94 21.73 -5.77
C TRP A 184 -5.24 21.58 -4.28
N PRO A 185 -4.27 21.82 -3.39
CA PRO A 185 -4.41 21.50 -1.96
C PRO A 185 -5.42 22.40 -1.25
N ARG A 186 -5.71 23.58 -1.81
CA ARG A 186 -6.62 24.57 -1.25
C ARG A 186 -7.44 25.26 -2.33
N CYS A 187 -8.75 25.07 -2.23
CA CYS A 187 -9.75 25.71 -3.07
C CYS A 187 -10.81 26.39 -2.19
N ALA A 188 -11.34 27.51 -2.66
CA ALA A 188 -12.65 28.00 -2.25
C ALA A 188 -13.72 27.18 -2.95
N VAL A 189 -14.72 26.73 -2.20
CA VAL A 189 -15.86 25.97 -2.70
C VAL A 189 -17.12 26.79 -2.51
N GLU A 190 -17.96 26.81 -3.53
CA GLU A 190 -19.31 27.38 -3.48
C GLU A 190 -20.30 26.42 -4.15
N GLY A 191 -21.56 26.44 -3.70
CA GLY A 191 -22.63 25.68 -4.32
C GLY A 191 -23.23 24.63 -3.39
N THR A 192 -23.94 23.66 -3.98
CA THR A 192 -24.83 22.77 -3.22
C THR A 192 -24.82 21.33 -3.73
N ILE A 193 -25.17 20.41 -2.83
CA ILE A 193 -25.72 19.10 -3.20
C ILE A 193 -27.15 19.01 -2.64
N THR A 194 -28.12 18.71 -3.50
CA THR A 194 -29.52 18.56 -3.12
C THR A 194 -29.92 17.09 -3.15
N THR A 195 -30.43 16.60 -2.02
CA THR A 195 -31.03 15.27 -1.89
C THR A 195 -32.55 15.40 -1.75
N LYS A 196 -33.28 14.27 -1.76
CA LYS A 196 -34.72 14.23 -1.46
C LYS A 196 -35.09 14.87 -0.12
N GLU A 197 -34.19 14.81 0.85
CA GLU A 197 -34.46 15.23 2.23
C GLU A 197 -34.13 16.71 2.45
N LYS A 198 -32.99 17.18 1.92
CA LYS A 198 -32.54 18.56 2.08
C LYS A 198 -31.50 18.97 1.04
N THR A 199 -31.30 20.28 0.95
CA THR A 199 -30.16 20.87 0.25
C THR A 199 -29.04 21.17 1.24
N TYR A 200 -27.84 20.73 0.90
CA TYR A 200 -26.61 21.02 1.64
C TYR A 200 -25.91 22.19 0.96
N ASP A 201 -25.71 23.28 1.70
CA ASP A 201 -24.80 24.36 1.30
C ASP A 201 -23.37 23.89 1.58
N LEU A 202 -22.55 23.89 0.53
CA LEU A 202 -21.19 23.37 0.55
C LEU A 202 -20.16 24.48 0.38
N THR A 203 -20.57 25.72 0.65
CA THR A 203 -19.67 26.86 0.77
C THR A 203 -18.62 26.58 1.85
N GLY A 204 -17.35 26.76 1.50
CA GLY A 204 -16.23 26.51 2.40
C GLY A 204 -14.96 26.21 1.62
N ARG A 205 -14.27 25.13 1.99
CA ARG A 205 -12.94 24.79 1.46
C ARG A 205 -12.91 23.44 0.82
N GLY A 206 -11.97 23.26 -0.08
CA GLY A 206 -11.80 21.98 -0.74
C GLY A 206 -10.39 21.69 -1.17
N MET A 207 -10.21 20.45 -1.57
CA MET A 207 -9.01 19.97 -2.22
C MET A 207 -9.41 19.24 -3.49
N PHE A 208 -8.67 19.47 -4.57
CA PHE A 208 -8.82 18.71 -5.81
C PHE A 208 -7.58 17.88 -6.09
N ILE A 209 -7.80 16.64 -6.53
CA ILE A 209 -6.77 15.71 -6.96
C ILE A 209 -7.13 15.21 -8.36
N HIS A 210 -6.17 15.32 -9.28
CA HIS A 210 -6.20 14.56 -10.53
C HIS A 210 -5.20 13.43 -10.39
N ALA A 211 -5.69 12.19 -10.37
CA ALA A 211 -4.85 11.01 -10.32
C ALA A 211 -5.03 10.17 -11.58
N LEU A 212 -3.96 9.49 -11.97
CA LEU A 212 -3.99 8.49 -13.03
C LEU A 212 -3.18 7.28 -12.60
N GLN A 213 -3.79 6.12 -12.73
CA GLN A 213 -3.17 4.83 -12.53
C GLN A 213 -3.21 4.06 -13.83
N GLY A 214 -2.09 4.02 -14.54
CA GLY A 214 -1.90 3.29 -15.80
C GLY A 214 -1.66 1.80 -15.62
N MET A 215 -2.25 1.16 -14.61
CA MET A 215 -2.13 -0.28 -14.35
C MET A 215 -3.24 -0.78 -13.42
N LYS A 216 -3.26 -2.09 -13.12
CA LYS A 216 -4.23 -2.68 -12.19
C LYS A 216 -3.96 -2.22 -10.74
N PRO A 217 -5.00 -1.84 -9.96
CA PRO A 217 -4.81 -1.30 -8.61
C PRO A 217 -3.97 -2.18 -7.67
N HIS A 218 -4.23 -3.49 -7.67
CA HIS A 218 -3.53 -4.45 -6.82
C HIS A 218 -2.05 -4.65 -7.19
N HIS A 219 -1.61 -4.18 -8.36
CA HIS A 219 -0.20 -4.16 -8.75
C HIS A 219 0.49 -2.83 -8.42
N ALA A 220 -0.28 -1.76 -8.28
CA ALA A 220 0.22 -0.40 -8.05
C ALA A 220 0.58 -0.16 -6.58
N ALA A 221 -0.34 -0.47 -5.67
CA ALA A 221 -0.17 -0.21 -4.24
C ALA A 221 -0.75 -1.34 -3.38
N ALA A 222 -0.04 -1.66 -2.30
CA ALA A 222 -0.42 -2.61 -1.25
C ALA A 222 -0.75 -1.93 0.08
N ARG A 223 -0.26 -0.71 0.30
CA ARG A 223 -0.62 0.14 1.44
C ARG A 223 -0.71 1.58 1.00
N TRP A 224 -1.46 2.34 1.78
CA TRP A 224 -1.84 3.72 1.49
C TRP A 224 -2.12 4.45 2.80
N ASN A 225 -1.58 5.64 2.94
CA ASN A 225 -1.96 6.63 3.93
C ASN A 225 -2.22 7.95 3.18
N PHE A 226 -3.29 8.63 3.55
CA PHE A 226 -3.63 9.92 2.98
C PHE A 226 -4.18 10.86 4.04
N VAL A 227 -3.83 12.13 3.92
CA VAL A 227 -4.39 13.20 4.75
C VAL A 227 -4.69 14.42 3.89
N ASN A 228 -5.86 14.99 4.14
CA ASN A 228 -6.27 16.32 3.74
C ASN A 228 -6.57 17.11 5.02
N PHE A 229 -5.74 18.09 5.35
CA PHE A 229 -5.90 18.91 6.54
C PHE A 229 -6.11 20.37 6.15
N GLN A 230 -7.20 20.96 6.63
CA GLN A 230 -7.61 22.32 6.27
C GLN A 230 -7.75 23.16 7.55
N THR A 231 -6.88 24.16 7.70
CA THR A 231 -6.90 25.17 8.78
C THR A 231 -7.31 26.52 8.20
N PRO A 232 -7.84 27.49 9.00
CA PRO A 232 -8.18 28.84 8.57
C PRO A 232 -7.22 29.49 7.56
N THR A 233 -5.93 29.23 7.63
CA THR A 233 -4.88 29.84 6.78
C THR A 233 -4.11 28.84 5.91
N TYR A 234 -3.85 27.62 6.40
CA TYR A 234 -3.03 26.61 5.73
C TYR A 234 -3.83 25.40 5.27
N SER A 235 -3.36 24.75 4.22
CA SER A 235 -3.75 23.38 3.88
C SER A 235 -2.51 22.50 3.85
N ALA A 236 -2.56 21.36 4.54
CA ALA A 236 -1.51 20.36 4.52
C ALA A 236 -2.06 19.05 3.97
N MET A 237 -1.32 18.42 3.07
CA MET A 237 -1.72 17.17 2.47
C MET A 237 -0.54 16.21 2.34
N MET A 238 -0.83 14.92 2.41
CA MET A 238 0.15 13.86 2.18
C MET A 238 -0.55 12.67 1.55
N MET A 239 0.19 11.99 0.69
CA MET A 239 -0.20 10.76 0.05
C MET A 239 1.01 9.83 0.03
N GLU A 240 0.93 8.76 0.81
CA GLU A 240 1.97 7.76 0.95
C GLU A 240 1.42 6.41 0.51
N TYR A 241 2.12 5.74 -0.40
CA TYR A 241 1.77 4.38 -0.76
C TYR A 241 2.99 3.47 -0.73
N THR A 242 2.75 2.19 -0.43
CA THR A 242 3.78 1.16 -0.50
C THR A 242 3.39 0.19 -1.59
N THR A 243 4.31 -0.09 -2.50
CA THR A 243 4.08 -1.05 -3.60
C THR A 243 3.92 -2.48 -3.07
N PRO A 244 3.33 -3.39 -3.88
CA PRO A 244 3.34 -4.81 -3.56
C PRO A 244 4.77 -5.39 -3.43
N PRO A 245 4.92 -6.56 -2.80
CA PRO A 245 6.24 -7.23 -2.68
C PRO A 245 6.95 -7.49 -4.01
N SER A 246 6.22 -7.54 -5.14
CA SER A 246 6.80 -7.66 -6.48
C SER A 246 7.74 -6.50 -6.82
N TYR A 247 7.51 -5.31 -6.26
CA TYR A 247 8.34 -4.11 -6.44
C TYR A 247 9.15 -3.78 -5.18
N GLY A 248 9.50 -4.78 -4.38
CA GLY A 248 10.34 -4.63 -3.19
C GLY A 248 9.66 -3.94 -2.00
N SER A 249 8.33 -3.77 -2.01
CA SER A 249 7.61 -3.00 -0.98
C SER A 249 8.19 -1.59 -0.81
N THR A 250 8.44 -0.96 -1.94
CA THR A 250 8.97 0.41 -2.03
C THR A 250 7.89 1.39 -1.60
N THR A 251 8.23 2.29 -0.68
CA THR A 251 7.35 3.38 -0.25
C THR A 251 7.60 4.60 -1.13
N VAL A 252 6.52 5.20 -1.62
CA VAL A 252 6.50 6.49 -2.31
C VAL A 252 5.65 7.43 -1.47
N ASN A 253 6.18 8.58 -1.13
CA ASN A 253 5.50 9.58 -0.32
C ASN A 253 5.60 10.94 -1.02
N VAL A 254 4.45 11.58 -1.22
CA VAL A 254 4.33 12.95 -1.71
C VAL A 254 3.52 13.76 -0.73
N GLY A 255 3.91 15.01 -0.50
CA GLY A 255 3.19 15.87 0.42
C GLY A 255 3.43 17.34 0.12
N GLY A 256 2.57 18.18 0.67
CA GLY A 256 2.74 19.62 0.58
C GLY A 256 1.93 20.40 1.60
N ILE A 257 2.37 21.62 1.82
CA ILE A 257 1.77 22.62 2.70
C ILE A 257 1.67 23.91 1.89
N VAL A 258 0.46 24.46 1.82
CA VAL A 258 0.18 25.71 1.12
C VAL A 258 -0.49 26.69 2.05
N LYS A 259 -0.33 27.96 1.72
CA LYS A 259 -1.01 29.12 2.30
C LYS A 259 -1.50 29.97 1.14
N ASP A 260 -2.62 30.68 1.28
CA ASP A 260 -3.23 31.46 0.19
C ASP A 260 -2.20 32.16 -0.73
N GLY A 261 -2.19 31.79 -2.02
CA GLY A 261 -1.24 32.30 -3.01
C GLY A 261 0.17 31.68 -3.05
N GLU A 262 0.52 30.79 -2.11
CA GLU A 262 1.90 30.33 -1.90
C GLU A 262 2.01 28.82 -1.58
N ILE A 263 3.05 28.17 -2.12
CA ILE A 263 3.47 26.83 -1.69
C ILE A 263 4.58 27.01 -0.64
N ILE A 264 4.29 26.64 0.61
CA ILE A 264 5.27 26.69 1.70
C ILE A 264 6.24 25.51 1.59
N TYR A 265 5.71 24.33 1.27
CA TYR A 265 6.48 23.12 1.07
C TYR A 265 5.76 22.20 0.09
N ALA A 266 6.53 21.55 -0.78
CA ALA A 266 6.08 20.40 -1.56
C ALA A 266 7.28 19.49 -1.80
N GLY A 267 7.15 18.21 -1.46
CA GLY A 267 8.27 17.29 -1.54
C GLY A 267 7.97 15.87 -1.09
N ILE A 268 9.05 15.12 -0.89
CA ILE A 268 9.04 13.66 -0.64
C ILE A 268 9.51 13.26 0.75
N ASN A 269 10.08 14.19 1.51
CA ASN A 269 10.64 13.95 2.83
C ASN A 269 9.51 14.08 3.86
N ASN A 270 8.55 13.15 3.79
CA ASN A 270 7.41 13.13 4.69
C ASN A 270 7.25 11.74 5.30
N SER A 271 6.48 11.65 6.38
CA SER A 271 6.15 10.37 7.00
C SER A 271 4.75 10.33 7.58
N ALA A 272 4.12 9.16 7.48
CA ALA A 272 2.87 8.83 8.15
C ALA A 272 3.10 7.64 9.10
N THR A 273 2.94 7.85 10.40
CA THR A 273 3.19 6.83 11.42
C THR A 273 1.92 6.56 12.23
N HIS A 274 1.39 5.34 12.13
CA HIS A 274 0.32 4.87 13.02
C HIS A 274 0.89 4.75 14.44
N THR A 275 0.53 5.67 15.33
CA THR A 275 1.06 5.75 16.70
C THR A 275 0.28 4.85 17.66
N ASP A 276 -0.96 4.50 17.32
CA ASP A 276 -1.79 3.50 18.01
C ASP A 276 -2.68 2.76 17.01
N SER A 277 -3.05 1.52 17.33
CA SER A 277 -3.94 0.69 16.49
C SER A 277 -4.62 -0.41 17.29
N SER A 278 -5.85 -0.76 16.93
CA SER A 278 -6.57 -1.91 17.47
C SER A 278 -7.07 -2.83 16.36
N GLN A 279 -7.35 -4.09 16.68
CA GLN A 279 -7.92 -5.03 15.72
C GLN A 279 -9.38 -4.67 15.40
N ASP A 280 -9.71 -4.54 14.12
CA ASP A 280 -11.09 -4.35 13.66
C ASP A 280 -11.80 -5.71 13.58
N ALA A 281 -12.98 -5.80 14.19
CA ALA A 281 -13.68 -7.07 14.38
C ALA A 281 -14.17 -7.73 13.09
N GLU A 282 -14.41 -6.96 12.01
CA GLU A 282 -14.95 -7.51 10.77
C GLU A 282 -13.88 -7.75 9.70
N SER A 283 -12.89 -6.85 9.59
CA SER A 283 -11.79 -7.00 8.64
C SER A 283 -10.64 -7.84 9.18
N ASP A 284 -10.51 -7.99 10.50
CA ASP A 284 -9.34 -8.55 11.20
C ASP A 284 -8.05 -7.71 11.06
N TRP A 285 -8.17 -6.48 10.52
CA TRP A 285 -7.03 -5.60 10.27
C TRP A 285 -6.70 -4.75 11.50
N PRO A 286 -5.42 -4.40 11.73
CA PRO A 286 -5.04 -3.41 12.74
C PRO A 286 -5.44 -2.02 12.25
N GLU A 287 -6.65 -1.60 12.62
CA GLU A 287 -7.21 -0.28 12.38
C GLU A 287 -6.43 0.78 13.19
N PRO A 288 -5.90 1.83 12.54
CA PRO A 288 -5.23 2.91 13.27
C PRO A 288 -6.21 3.67 14.16
N LYS A 289 -5.75 4.01 15.37
CA LYS A 289 -6.48 4.82 16.36
C LYS A 289 -5.87 6.20 16.57
N SER A 290 -4.58 6.34 16.26
CA SER A 290 -3.91 7.63 16.17
C SER A 290 -2.83 7.58 15.10
N ILE A 291 -2.49 8.75 14.56
CA ILE A 291 -1.51 8.88 13.50
C ILE A 291 -0.71 10.18 13.68
N LYS A 292 0.58 10.09 13.38
CA LYS A 292 1.49 11.23 13.30
C LYS A 292 1.92 11.42 11.85
N TRP A 293 1.73 12.63 11.34
CA TRP A 293 2.19 13.09 10.04
C TRP A 293 3.31 14.10 10.24
N VAL A 294 4.39 13.96 9.46
CA VAL A 294 5.52 14.88 9.48
C VAL A 294 5.87 15.28 8.05
N TRP A 295 6.09 16.57 7.83
CA TRP A 295 6.65 17.13 6.61
C TRP A 295 7.97 17.81 6.94
N ASP A 296 9.05 17.38 6.30
CA ASP A 296 10.39 17.93 6.47
C ASP A 296 10.96 18.36 5.11
N GLY A 297 11.58 19.53 5.05
CA GLY A 297 12.29 19.93 3.83
C GLY A 297 12.60 21.40 3.79
N LYS A 298 12.45 22.00 2.60
CA LYS A 298 12.80 23.41 2.38
C LYS A 298 11.68 24.15 1.65
N SER A 299 11.53 25.44 1.98
CA SER A 299 10.68 26.36 1.22
C SER A 299 11.30 26.69 -0.13
N LYS A 300 10.55 27.42 -0.97
CA LYS A 300 11.03 27.93 -2.26
C LYS A 300 12.25 28.86 -2.11
N GLU A 301 12.33 29.57 -0.99
CA GLU A 301 13.43 30.48 -0.60
C GLU A 301 14.59 29.73 0.10
N GLY A 302 14.48 28.41 0.29
CA GLY A 302 15.51 27.58 0.89
C GLY A 302 15.53 27.57 2.42
N GLN A 303 14.50 28.11 3.09
CA GLN A 303 14.36 28.02 4.54
C GLN A 303 13.97 26.61 4.95
N GLU A 304 14.51 26.11 6.08
CA GLU A 304 14.12 24.81 6.62
C GLU A 304 12.63 24.83 7.01
N VAL A 305 11.88 23.83 6.57
CA VAL A 305 10.48 23.63 6.88
C VAL A 305 10.35 22.33 7.66
N HIS A 306 9.67 22.41 8.80
CA HIS A 306 9.25 21.26 9.59
C HIS A 306 7.80 21.45 10.01
N ALA A 307 6.96 20.45 9.77
CA ALA A 307 5.59 20.46 10.25
C ALA A 307 5.16 19.12 10.82
N GLU A 308 4.33 19.18 11.87
CA GLU A 308 3.76 18.01 12.51
C GLU A 308 2.25 18.15 12.68
N LEU A 309 1.54 17.05 12.41
CA LEU A 309 0.14 16.85 12.76
C LEU A 309 0.04 15.50 13.47
N ASP A 310 -0.29 15.51 14.76
CA ASP A 310 -0.32 14.31 15.60
C ASP A 310 -1.60 14.29 16.42
N GLY A 311 -2.29 13.16 16.44
CA GLY A 311 -3.47 13.01 17.28
C GLY A 311 -4.29 11.74 17.03
N ALA A 312 -5.35 11.61 17.83
CA ALA A 312 -6.32 10.54 17.71
C ALA A 312 -7.17 10.72 16.45
N LEU A 313 -7.48 9.61 15.79
CA LEU A 313 -8.35 9.57 14.61
C LEU A 313 -9.84 9.61 14.96
N GLY A 314 -10.16 9.50 16.26
CA GLY A 314 -11.53 9.44 16.76
C GLY A 314 -12.26 8.17 16.31
N ASN A 315 -13.58 8.27 16.18
CA ASN A 315 -14.38 7.20 15.62
C ASN A 315 -14.10 7.08 14.12
N ARG A 316 -13.99 5.84 13.65
CA ARG A 316 -13.94 5.54 12.22
C ARG A 316 -15.17 6.10 11.53
N LEU A 317 -14.94 6.80 10.42
CA LEU A 317 -16.00 7.36 9.59
C LEU A 317 -16.57 6.31 8.64
N ASP A 318 -15.70 5.58 7.95
CA ASP A 318 -16.10 4.51 7.02
C ASP A 318 -15.05 3.40 6.94
N ARG A 319 -15.47 2.22 6.46
CA ARG A 319 -14.61 1.11 6.06
C ARG A 319 -15.03 0.61 4.68
N ILE A 320 -14.35 1.09 3.65
CA ILE A 320 -14.63 0.72 2.26
C ILE A 320 -14.06 -0.67 1.99
N ASP A 321 -14.91 -1.62 1.62
CA ASP A 321 -14.49 -2.89 1.03
C ASP A 321 -14.26 -2.68 -0.46
N VAL A 322 -12.99 -2.52 -0.87
CA VAL A 322 -12.64 -2.24 -2.26
C VAL A 322 -13.22 -3.29 -3.19
N MET A 323 -13.30 -4.55 -2.78
CA MET A 323 -13.85 -5.62 -3.61
C MET A 323 -15.38 -5.56 -3.72
N ALA A 324 -16.08 -5.04 -2.72
CA ALA A 324 -17.52 -4.81 -2.84
C ALA A 324 -17.81 -3.78 -3.95
N GLU A 325 -17.01 -2.72 -4.02
CA GLU A 325 -17.16 -1.59 -4.95
C GLU A 325 -16.76 -1.90 -6.40
N VAL A 326 -16.02 -2.99 -6.64
CA VAL A 326 -15.65 -3.37 -8.01
C VAL A 326 -16.87 -3.88 -8.80
N PRO A 327 -17.17 -3.33 -10.00
CA PRO A 327 -18.23 -3.83 -10.87
C PRO A 327 -18.11 -5.34 -11.16
N GLY A 328 -19.25 -6.03 -11.26
CA GLY A 328 -19.31 -7.50 -11.39
C GLY A 328 -18.45 -8.08 -12.52
N PHE A 329 -18.33 -7.38 -13.66
CA PHE A 329 -17.53 -7.83 -14.79
C PHE A 329 -16.00 -7.71 -14.57
N ILE A 330 -15.55 -6.89 -13.61
CA ILE A 330 -14.13 -6.83 -13.23
C ILE A 330 -13.80 -7.93 -12.21
N LYS A 331 -14.77 -8.33 -11.37
CA LYS A 331 -14.60 -9.45 -10.42
C LYS A 331 -14.25 -10.76 -11.12
N THR A 332 -14.72 -10.97 -12.35
CA THR A 332 -14.39 -12.15 -13.16
C THR A 332 -12.97 -12.09 -13.76
N ILE A 333 -12.43 -10.89 -13.98
CA ILE A 333 -11.07 -10.65 -14.53
C ILE A 333 -10.02 -10.60 -13.42
N ALA A 334 -10.39 -10.22 -12.20
CA ALA A 334 -9.49 -10.08 -11.06
C ALA A 334 -8.88 -11.42 -10.61
N GLY A 335 -9.44 -12.56 -11.07
CA GLY A 335 -9.06 -13.88 -10.56
C GLY A 335 -9.40 -14.02 -9.07
N SER A 336 -9.50 -15.24 -8.58
CA SER A 336 -9.61 -15.49 -7.15
C SER A 336 -8.31 -15.10 -6.44
N VAL A 337 -8.09 -13.82 -6.14
CA VAL A 337 -7.12 -13.40 -5.14
C VAL A 337 -7.71 -13.76 -3.78
N ALA A 338 -7.68 -15.06 -3.48
CA ALA A 338 -8.24 -15.62 -2.27
C ALA A 338 -7.44 -15.10 -1.06
N GLY A 339 -8.11 -14.32 -0.21
CA GLY A 339 -7.69 -14.14 1.19
C GLY A 339 -7.43 -12.72 1.69
N THR A 340 -7.39 -11.70 0.84
CA THR A 340 -7.22 -10.31 1.30
C THR A 340 -8.34 -9.43 0.76
N ARG A 341 -9.39 -9.22 1.55
CA ARG A 341 -10.36 -8.14 1.30
C ARG A 341 -9.64 -6.82 1.57
N PRO A 342 -9.33 -6.00 0.55
CA PRO A 342 -8.64 -4.74 0.76
C PRO A 342 -9.63 -3.76 1.37
N TYR A 343 -9.35 -3.32 2.59
CA TYR A 343 -10.15 -2.31 3.27
C TYR A 343 -9.44 -0.96 3.29
N ILE A 344 -10.19 0.11 3.05
CA ILE A 344 -9.77 1.50 3.29
C ILE A 344 -10.56 2.01 4.48
N PHE A 345 -9.87 2.38 5.55
CA PHE A 345 -10.47 3.07 6.69
C PHE A 345 -10.44 4.57 6.42
N GLN A 346 -11.57 5.23 6.62
CA GLN A 346 -11.70 6.69 6.50
C GLN A 346 -11.97 7.31 7.87
N TYR A 347 -11.41 8.49 8.11
CA TYR A 347 -11.48 9.20 9.38
C TYR A 347 -11.72 10.69 9.18
N CYS A 348 -12.50 11.27 10.10
CA CYS A 348 -12.67 12.71 10.26
C CYS A 348 -12.88 13.01 11.75
N PRO A 349 -11.80 13.12 12.56
CA PRO A 349 -11.95 13.38 13.98
C PRO A 349 -12.73 14.68 14.20
N GLN A 350 -13.69 14.65 15.11
CA GLN A 350 -14.52 15.80 15.46
C GLN A 350 -13.81 16.74 16.44
N GLU A 351 -12.88 16.21 17.23
CA GLU A 351 -11.91 17.01 17.96
C GLU A 351 -10.88 17.56 16.97
N LYS A 352 -10.71 18.89 16.97
CA LYS A 352 -9.77 19.55 16.06
C LYS A 352 -8.34 19.18 16.42
N LEU A 353 -7.58 18.75 15.42
CA LEU A 353 -6.14 18.58 15.55
C LEU A 353 -5.43 19.89 15.22
N SER A 354 -4.18 20.01 15.65
CA SER A 354 -3.35 21.19 15.39
C SER A 354 -2.20 20.85 14.46
N LEU A 355 -2.03 21.63 13.39
CA LEU A 355 -0.81 21.65 12.57
C LEU A 355 0.20 22.58 13.25
N LYS A 356 1.35 22.03 13.65
CA LYS A 356 2.51 22.80 14.09
C LYS A 356 3.44 22.95 12.91
N LEU A 357 3.66 24.17 12.44
CA LEU A 357 4.49 24.47 11.27
C LEU A 357 5.60 25.43 11.66
N LYS A 358 6.84 25.05 11.36
CA LYS A 358 8.03 25.86 11.51
C LYS A 358 8.67 26.12 10.15
N VAL A 359 8.94 27.38 9.84
CA VAL A 359 9.63 27.83 8.62
C VAL A 359 10.75 28.79 9.04
N GLY A 360 12.00 28.32 8.95
CA GLY A 360 13.15 29.02 9.52
C GLY A 360 12.98 29.25 11.03
N ASP A 361 12.96 30.51 11.45
CA ASP A 361 12.74 30.92 12.84
C ASP A 361 11.27 31.18 13.19
N SER A 362 10.38 31.16 12.18
CA SER A 362 8.94 31.39 12.40
C SER A 362 8.25 30.07 12.76
N GLU A 363 7.41 30.10 13.78
CA GLU A 363 6.59 28.96 14.19
C GLU A 363 5.12 29.38 14.30
N VAL A 364 4.22 28.57 13.76
CA VAL A 364 2.77 28.75 13.84
C VAL A 364 2.12 27.43 14.24
N THR A 365 1.08 27.52 15.06
CA THR A 365 0.21 26.38 15.38
C THR A 365 -1.22 26.77 15.05
N GLU A 366 -1.90 25.95 14.27
CA GLU A 366 -3.26 26.24 13.82
C GLU A 366 -4.14 24.99 13.84
N GLU A 367 -5.34 25.14 14.40
CA GLU A 367 -6.34 24.07 14.42
C GLU A 367 -7.07 23.97 13.08
N GLY A 368 -7.45 22.75 12.72
CA GLY A 368 -8.12 22.49 11.45
C GLY A 368 -8.94 21.22 11.45
N THR A 369 -9.60 21.02 10.32
CA THR A 369 -10.38 19.82 10.02
C THR A 369 -9.51 18.85 9.25
N MET A 370 -9.52 17.58 9.67
CA MET A 370 -8.80 16.51 9.01
C MET A 370 -9.78 15.56 8.34
N PHE A 371 -9.51 15.22 7.08
CA PHE A 371 -9.96 13.98 6.48
C PHE A 371 -8.76 13.09 6.22
N SER A 372 -8.83 11.82 6.58
CA SER A 372 -7.73 10.88 6.40
C SER A 372 -8.20 9.51 5.97
N GLU A 373 -7.37 8.84 5.17
CA GLU A 373 -7.55 7.46 4.77
C GLU A 373 -6.32 6.63 5.15
N ALA A 374 -6.55 5.39 5.56
CA ALA A 374 -5.48 4.46 5.85
C ALA A 374 -5.85 3.04 5.38
N THR A 375 -4.88 2.34 4.81
CA THR A 375 -4.97 0.90 4.51
C THR A 375 -3.81 0.17 5.15
N LYS A 376 -4.03 -1.08 5.54
CA LYS A 376 -2.94 -1.93 6.02
C LYS A 376 -3.15 -3.39 5.68
N ILE A 377 -2.53 -3.82 4.57
CA ILE A 377 -2.30 -5.25 4.35
C ILE A 377 -1.33 -5.73 5.42
N MET A 378 -1.71 -6.81 6.13
CA MET A 378 -0.89 -7.51 7.12
C MET A 378 0.56 -7.55 6.66
N ARG A 379 1.50 -7.21 7.57
CA ARG A 379 2.92 -7.49 7.31
C ARG A 379 3.02 -8.94 6.84
N ASN A 380 3.83 -9.17 5.83
CA ASN A 380 4.19 -10.53 5.44
C ASN A 380 4.63 -11.23 6.73
N ASN A 381 3.98 -12.33 7.13
CA ASN A 381 4.20 -12.91 8.47
C ASN A 381 5.68 -13.20 8.74
N ILE A 382 6.45 -13.38 7.66
CA ILE A 382 7.90 -13.53 7.68
C ILE A 382 8.66 -12.30 8.22
N ASP A 383 8.15 -11.09 7.99
CA ASP A 383 8.72 -9.83 8.49
C ASP A 383 8.42 -9.62 9.98
N GLY A 384 7.43 -10.35 10.53
CA GLY A 384 7.21 -10.50 11.96
C GLY A 384 8.40 -11.16 12.69
N ILE A 385 9.28 -11.86 11.96
CA ILE A 385 10.53 -12.37 12.49
C ILE A 385 11.53 -11.21 12.61
N THR A 386 11.55 -10.59 13.80
CA THR A 386 12.35 -9.39 14.07
C THR A 386 13.86 -9.66 14.11
N ARG A 387 14.70 -8.66 13.78
CA ARG A 387 16.17 -8.75 13.91
C ARG A 387 16.61 -9.13 15.34
N PRO A 388 16.00 -8.60 16.42
CA PRO A 388 16.24 -9.09 17.77
C PRO A 388 15.92 -10.57 17.98
N SER A 389 14.80 -11.09 17.44
CA SER A 389 14.47 -12.52 17.51
C SER A 389 15.52 -13.39 16.82
N LEU A 390 15.95 -12.99 15.62
CA LEU A 390 17.01 -13.67 14.87
C LEU A 390 18.36 -13.63 15.61
N ARG A 391 18.73 -12.49 16.19
CA ARG A 391 19.93 -12.37 17.03
C ARG A 391 19.87 -13.25 18.27
N ARG A 392 18.73 -13.29 18.97
CA ARG A 392 18.56 -14.17 20.15
C ARG A 392 18.77 -15.63 19.79
N LEU A 393 18.27 -16.06 18.63
CA LEU A 393 18.41 -17.43 18.19
C LEU A 393 19.82 -17.75 17.70
N ALA A 394 20.42 -16.88 16.89
CA ALA A 394 21.80 -17.05 16.44
C ALA A 394 22.81 -17.11 17.60
N ARG A 395 22.59 -16.32 18.66
CA ARG A 395 23.38 -16.37 19.90
C ARG A 395 23.30 -17.72 20.60
N ARG A 396 22.15 -18.40 20.59
CA ARG A 396 22.02 -19.78 21.10
C ARG A 396 22.85 -20.78 20.28
N GLY A 397 23.13 -20.46 19.01
CA GLY A 397 24.04 -21.20 18.15
C GLY A 397 25.51 -20.74 18.19
N GLY A 398 25.89 -19.85 19.12
CA GLY A 398 27.27 -19.36 19.27
C GLY A 398 27.68 -18.19 18.37
N VAL A 399 26.73 -17.61 17.62
CA VAL A 399 26.99 -16.46 16.73
C VAL A 399 26.89 -15.15 17.51
N ILE A 400 27.95 -14.33 17.47
CA ILE A 400 28.04 -13.10 18.27
C ILE A 400 27.57 -11.87 17.50
N ARG A 401 27.87 -11.78 16.19
CA ARG A 401 27.41 -10.70 15.30
C ARG A 401 26.88 -11.26 13.98
N ILE A 402 25.88 -10.56 13.44
CA ILE A 402 25.22 -10.87 12.17
C ILE A 402 25.21 -9.60 11.35
N SER A 403 25.70 -9.67 10.12
CA SER A 403 25.62 -8.58 9.14
C SER A 403 24.18 -8.19 8.80
N ALA A 404 23.96 -6.94 8.41
CA ALA A 404 22.64 -6.41 8.09
C ALA A 404 21.98 -7.14 6.90
N ASP A 405 22.80 -7.64 5.97
CA ASP A 405 22.34 -8.25 4.71
C ASP A 405 21.93 -9.72 4.89
N VAL A 406 22.26 -10.32 6.03
CA VAL A 406 21.91 -11.71 6.36
C VAL A 406 20.46 -11.82 6.86
N TYR A 407 19.90 -10.77 7.47
CA TYR A 407 18.53 -10.81 7.99
C TYR A 407 17.46 -11.06 6.90
N PRO A 408 17.51 -10.39 5.73
CA PRO A 408 16.62 -10.71 4.61
C PRO A 408 16.76 -12.17 4.12
N GLU A 409 17.98 -12.68 3.99
CA GLU A 409 18.23 -14.05 3.48
C GLU A 409 17.74 -15.13 4.45
N VAL A 410 17.88 -14.91 5.77
CA VAL A 410 17.32 -15.83 6.78
C VAL A 410 15.79 -15.87 6.68
N ARG A 411 15.12 -14.72 6.53
CA ARG A 411 13.66 -14.68 6.35
C ARG A 411 13.21 -15.37 5.07
N LYS A 412 13.91 -15.13 3.97
CA LYS A 412 13.67 -15.79 2.68
C LYS A 412 13.82 -17.31 2.81
N THR A 413 14.86 -17.78 3.52
CA THR A 413 15.08 -19.22 3.77
C THR A 413 13.94 -19.83 4.56
N VAL A 414 13.48 -19.17 5.62
CA VAL A 414 12.34 -19.61 6.43
C VAL A 414 11.05 -19.66 5.59
N LYS A 415 10.82 -18.64 4.75
CA LYS A 415 9.67 -18.61 3.84
C LYS A 415 9.72 -19.79 2.87
N ASN A 416 10.85 -20.01 2.20
CA ASN A 416 11.03 -21.11 1.25
C ASN A 416 10.78 -22.47 1.91
N ARG A 417 11.27 -22.66 3.15
CA ARG A 417 11.05 -23.89 3.90
C ARG A 417 9.57 -24.11 4.22
N LEU A 418 8.87 -23.07 4.67
CA LEU A 418 7.43 -23.14 4.95
C LEU A 418 6.63 -23.43 3.67
N THR A 419 6.99 -22.79 2.55
CA THR A 419 6.37 -23.04 1.25
C THR A 419 6.49 -24.50 0.84
N GLU A 420 7.66 -25.12 0.98
CA GLU A 420 7.83 -26.54 0.63
C GLU A 420 7.06 -27.47 1.56
N ILE A 421 7.03 -27.19 2.86
CA ILE A 421 6.22 -27.95 3.83
C ILE A 421 4.73 -27.89 3.44
N ILE A 422 4.22 -26.69 3.14
CA ILE A 422 2.82 -26.51 2.75
C ILE A 422 2.53 -27.22 1.43
N ARG A 423 3.42 -27.13 0.44
CA ARG A 423 3.28 -27.83 -0.85
C ARG A 423 3.16 -29.34 -0.66
N GLN A 424 3.99 -29.92 0.21
CA GLN A 424 3.93 -31.35 0.50
C GLN A 424 2.68 -31.75 1.29
N ILE A 425 2.22 -30.91 2.22
CA ILE A 425 0.94 -31.11 2.92
C ILE A 425 -0.22 -31.11 1.91
N LEU A 426 -0.22 -30.18 0.94
CA LEU A 426 -1.23 -30.13 -0.11
C LEU A 426 -1.19 -31.37 -1.00
N LEU A 427 -0.01 -31.86 -1.38
CA LEU A 427 0.13 -33.12 -2.12
C LEU A 427 -0.44 -34.31 -1.34
N VAL A 428 -0.26 -34.35 -0.01
CA VAL A 428 -0.90 -35.38 0.84
C VAL A 428 -2.42 -35.26 0.82
N MET A 429 -2.97 -34.03 0.84
CA MET A 429 -4.41 -33.81 0.70
C MET A 429 -4.93 -34.29 -0.65
N GLU A 430 -4.28 -33.92 -1.75
CA GLU A 430 -4.68 -34.29 -3.11
C GLU A 430 -4.57 -35.80 -3.33
N SER A 431 -3.50 -36.45 -2.86
CA SER A 431 -3.29 -37.90 -2.97
C SER A 431 -4.34 -38.75 -2.23
N SER A 432 -5.13 -38.13 -1.35
CA SER A 432 -6.16 -38.79 -0.55
C SER A 432 -7.58 -38.64 -1.11
N THR A 433 -7.71 -38.26 -2.38
CA THR A 433 -8.99 -38.09 -3.07
C THR A 433 -9.29 -39.32 -3.93
N THR A 434 -10.31 -40.10 -3.55
CA THR A 434 -10.86 -41.22 -4.35
C THR A 434 -12.33 -40.96 -4.66
N PRO A 435 -12.92 -41.57 -5.71
CA PRO A 435 -14.36 -41.45 -5.97
C PRO A 435 -15.16 -41.98 -4.77
N GLY A 436 -15.71 -41.06 -3.96
CA GLY A 436 -16.47 -41.38 -2.73
C GLY A 436 -15.83 -40.96 -1.40
N HIS A 437 -14.60 -40.44 -1.39
CA HIS A 437 -13.99 -39.84 -0.18
C HIS A 437 -13.09 -38.65 -0.54
N GLU A 438 -13.48 -37.47 -0.06
CA GLU A 438 -12.71 -36.23 -0.20
C GLU A 438 -12.17 -35.84 1.19
N ARG A 439 -10.85 -35.81 1.35
CA ARG A 439 -10.21 -35.47 2.63
C ARG A 439 -10.17 -33.95 2.81
N LYS A 440 -11.01 -33.43 3.72
CA LYS A 440 -11.15 -31.97 3.95
C LYS A 440 -10.26 -31.39 5.05
N VAL A 441 -9.55 -32.22 5.83
CA VAL A 441 -8.80 -31.78 7.03
C VAL A 441 -7.44 -32.48 7.16
N VAL A 442 -6.40 -31.69 7.46
CA VAL A 442 -5.03 -32.14 7.76
C VAL A 442 -4.87 -32.39 9.26
N ARG A 443 -4.52 -33.62 9.65
CA ARG A 443 -4.29 -34.02 11.04
C ARG A 443 -2.84 -33.78 11.46
N THR A 444 -2.60 -33.72 12.77
CA THR A 444 -1.25 -33.53 13.34
C THR A 444 -0.27 -34.62 12.88
N THR A 445 -0.75 -35.85 12.71
CA THR A 445 0.04 -36.99 12.20
C THR A 445 0.52 -36.79 10.76
N ASP A 446 -0.27 -36.14 9.91
CA ASP A 446 0.14 -35.81 8.53
C ASP A 446 1.25 -34.77 8.53
N ARG A 447 1.14 -33.77 9.42
CA ARG A 447 2.18 -32.72 9.57
C ARG A 447 3.50 -33.31 10.05
N LEU A 448 3.46 -34.24 11.01
CA LEU A 448 4.63 -34.94 11.50
C LEU A 448 5.24 -35.86 10.44
N GLY A 449 4.41 -36.59 9.68
CA GLY A 449 4.86 -37.43 8.57
C GLY A 449 5.56 -36.63 7.47
N VAL A 450 5.00 -35.48 7.08
CA VAL A 450 5.64 -34.55 6.12
C VAL A 450 6.94 -34.01 6.71
N LEU A 451 6.96 -33.57 7.98
CA LEU A 451 8.18 -33.04 8.59
C LEU A 451 9.32 -34.08 8.62
N PHE A 452 8.99 -35.35 8.89
CA PHE A 452 9.92 -36.49 8.83
C PHE A 452 10.39 -36.78 7.41
N LEU A 453 9.49 -36.80 6.41
CA LEU A 453 9.84 -36.99 5.00
C LEU A 453 10.77 -35.87 4.48
N VAL A 454 10.52 -34.62 4.87
CA VAL A 454 11.36 -33.49 4.48
C VAL A 454 12.72 -33.51 5.18
N GLN A 455 12.85 -34.17 6.34
CA GLN A 455 14.14 -34.41 7.00
C GLN A 455 14.89 -35.62 6.41
N ALA A 456 14.18 -36.59 5.81
CA ALA A 456 14.75 -37.81 5.23
C ALA A 456 15.27 -37.65 3.79
N ILE A 457 14.92 -36.56 3.09
CA ILE A 457 15.45 -36.27 1.75
C ILE A 457 16.85 -35.68 1.88
N PRO A 458 17.91 -36.30 1.32
CA PRO A 458 19.27 -35.80 1.44
C PRO A 458 19.39 -34.45 0.73
N HIS A 459 19.89 -33.44 1.44
CA HIS A 459 20.39 -32.23 0.79
C HIS A 459 21.64 -32.61 0.00
N PRO A 460 21.78 -32.24 -1.30
CA PRO A 460 23.00 -32.53 -2.05
C PRO A 460 24.18 -31.79 -1.40
N GLY A 461 24.95 -32.50 -0.58
CA GLY A 461 26.10 -31.95 0.15
C GLY A 461 26.30 -32.44 1.59
N LEU A 462 25.33 -33.13 2.21
CA LEU A 462 25.50 -33.69 3.56
C LEU A 462 25.26 -35.20 3.57
N HIS A 463 26.34 -35.98 3.64
CA HIS A 463 26.28 -37.41 3.93
C HIS A 463 26.35 -37.62 5.45
N ALA A 464 25.23 -37.96 6.07
CA ALA A 464 25.21 -38.52 7.43
C ALA A 464 25.61 -40.00 7.38
N THR A 465 26.45 -40.45 8.33
CA THR A 465 26.95 -41.82 8.42
C THR A 465 25.86 -42.79 8.90
N LEU A 466 25.92 -44.03 8.42
CA LEU A 466 24.93 -45.10 8.66
C LEU A 466 24.64 -45.39 10.14
N GLU A 467 25.54 -45.08 11.07
CA GLU A 467 25.34 -45.28 12.51
C GLU A 467 24.31 -44.33 13.13
N GLU A 468 24.11 -43.12 12.59
CA GLU A 468 23.08 -42.19 13.07
C GLU A 468 21.66 -42.62 12.66
N ARG A 469 21.52 -43.57 11.73
CA ARG A 469 20.21 -44.06 11.26
C ARG A 469 19.61 -45.13 12.17
N GLN A 470 20.43 -45.92 12.85
CA GLN A 470 19.94 -47.05 13.67
C GLN A 470 19.39 -46.65 15.04
N SER A 471 19.70 -45.46 15.57
CA SER A 471 19.15 -45.02 16.87
C SER A 471 17.69 -44.54 16.79
N TYR A 472 17.13 -44.35 15.60
CA TYR A 472 15.77 -43.80 15.40
C TYR A 472 14.70 -44.83 15.06
N GLU A 473 15.08 -46.08 14.75
CA GLU A 473 14.11 -47.14 14.38
C GLU A 473 13.36 -47.75 15.58
N ASN A 474 13.77 -47.47 16.83
CA ASN A 474 13.22 -48.12 18.03
C ASN A 474 12.45 -47.20 19.00
N VAL A 475 11.82 -46.11 18.53
CA VAL A 475 11.00 -45.26 19.41
C VAL A 475 9.51 -45.56 19.22
N HIS A 476 8.91 -46.26 20.19
CA HIS A 476 7.46 -46.37 20.33
C HIS A 476 6.90 -45.13 21.06
N PHE A 477 5.95 -44.43 20.42
CA PHE A 477 5.37 -43.19 20.96
C PHE A 477 4.07 -43.46 21.72
N SER A 478 3.99 -42.99 22.97
CA SER A 478 2.75 -42.89 23.75
C SER A 478 2.06 -41.54 23.49
N PRO A 479 0.71 -41.45 23.52
CA PRO A 479 -0.03 -40.23 23.17
C PRO A 479 0.29 -38.96 24.00
N GLY A 480 1.01 -39.08 25.11
CA GLY A 480 1.33 -37.99 26.03
C GLY A 480 2.55 -37.11 25.67
N ASP A 481 3.44 -37.55 24.78
CA ASP A 481 4.75 -36.90 24.59
C ASP A 481 4.79 -35.82 23.49
N THR A 482 3.64 -35.47 22.92
CA THR A 482 3.53 -34.61 21.73
C THR A 482 3.87 -33.13 21.96
N GLY A 483 3.80 -32.64 23.21
CA GLY A 483 4.10 -31.24 23.56
C GLY A 483 5.59 -30.91 23.53
N TYR A 484 6.45 -31.81 24.00
CA TYR A 484 7.90 -31.56 24.18
C TYR A 484 8.70 -31.65 22.87
N ILE A 485 8.27 -32.48 21.92
CA ILE A 485 8.97 -32.75 20.65
C ILE A 485 8.77 -31.61 19.63
N SER A 486 7.65 -30.89 19.71
CA SER A 486 7.34 -29.77 18.80
C SER A 486 8.26 -28.56 18.98
N TRP A 487 8.73 -28.33 20.21
CA TRP A 487 9.63 -27.21 20.55
C TRP A 487 11.10 -27.51 20.20
N ILE A 488 11.55 -28.75 20.39
CA ILE A 488 12.93 -29.18 20.13
C ILE A 488 13.19 -29.26 18.62
N SER A 489 12.30 -29.88 17.84
CA SER A 489 12.46 -30.07 16.38
C SER A 489 12.45 -28.77 15.56
N ALA A 490 11.65 -27.78 15.96
CA ALA A 490 11.64 -26.46 15.34
C ALA A 490 12.92 -25.66 15.67
N SER A 491 13.47 -25.85 16.88
CA SER A 491 14.72 -25.21 17.29
C SER A 491 15.93 -25.80 16.58
N ASP A 492 15.99 -27.12 16.39
CA ASP A 492 17.11 -27.82 15.75
C ASP A 492 17.15 -27.60 14.24
N SER A 493 15.99 -27.56 13.58
CA SER A 493 15.91 -27.28 12.14
C SER A 493 16.31 -25.84 11.80
N PHE A 494 15.97 -24.89 12.68
CA PHE A 494 16.30 -23.46 12.52
C PHE A 494 17.77 -23.18 12.85
N VAL A 495 18.33 -23.82 13.89
CA VAL A 495 19.77 -23.79 14.19
C VAL A 495 20.56 -24.44 13.05
N SER A 496 20.06 -25.50 12.43
CA SER A 496 20.66 -26.14 11.27
C SER A 496 20.65 -25.26 10.02
N ALA A 497 19.59 -24.48 9.78
CA ALA A 497 19.55 -23.50 8.70
C ALA A 497 20.54 -22.35 8.90
N ILE A 498 20.71 -21.85 10.14
CA ILE A 498 21.75 -20.86 10.46
C ILE A 498 23.15 -21.45 10.26
N LYS A 499 23.37 -22.71 10.69
CA LYS A 499 24.63 -23.42 10.47
C LYS A 499 24.92 -23.66 8.99
N ALA A 500 23.91 -23.94 8.16
CA ALA A 500 24.06 -24.14 6.72
C ALA A 500 24.45 -22.84 5.97
N VAL A 501 23.84 -21.71 6.35
CA VAL A 501 24.23 -20.38 5.82
C VAL A 501 25.66 -20.03 6.25
N ALA A 502 26.03 -20.31 7.49
CA ALA A 502 27.40 -20.11 7.97
C ALA A 502 28.41 -21.04 7.27
N TRP A 503 28.07 -22.30 7.01
CA TRP A 503 28.94 -23.27 6.32
C TRP A 503 29.09 -23.01 4.82
N GLY A 504 28.07 -22.42 4.17
CA GLY A 504 28.14 -22.02 2.76
C GLY A 504 29.26 -21.00 2.47
N GLN A 505 29.56 -20.10 3.42
CA GLN A 505 30.65 -19.12 3.31
C GLN A 505 32.03 -19.69 3.63
N TYR A 506 32.13 -20.83 4.34
CA TYR A 506 33.41 -21.48 4.64
C TYR A 506 34.08 -22.09 3.40
N ARG A 507 33.34 -22.32 2.30
CA ARG A 507 33.90 -22.85 1.06
C ARG A 507 34.80 -21.87 0.31
N ASP A 508 34.68 -20.57 0.54
CA ASP A 508 35.48 -19.54 -0.15
C ASP A 508 36.80 -19.17 0.54
N ILE A 509 37.05 -19.64 1.76
CA ILE A 509 38.32 -19.43 2.46
C ILE A 509 39.22 -20.66 2.22
N ARG A 510 40.07 -20.58 1.18
CA ARG A 510 41.05 -21.62 0.81
C ARG A 510 41.87 -22.10 2.02
N LEU A 511 41.92 -23.42 2.18
CA LEU A 511 42.88 -24.14 3.02
C LEU A 511 44.31 -23.96 2.48
N ASN A 512 45.06 -23.00 3.04
CA ASN A 512 46.52 -23.06 3.08
C ASN A 512 46.94 -23.83 4.34
N ASN A 513 47.15 -25.12 4.16
CA ASN A 513 48.15 -26.01 4.73
C ASN A 513 48.88 -25.61 6.06
N ILE A 514 48.80 -26.45 7.10
CA ILE A 514 49.88 -27.33 7.63
C ILE A 514 49.60 -27.80 9.08
N ALA A 515 49.71 -29.13 9.24
CA ALA A 515 50.07 -29.96 10.39
C ALA A 515 49.65 -29.60 11.82
N GLY A 516 48.80 -30.49 12.39
CA GLY A 516 49.05 -31.15 13.68
C GLY A 516 49.17 -30.26 14.92
N HIS A 517 48.04 -30.01 15.59
CA HIS A 517 47.83 -30.17 17.04
C HIS A 517 46.36 -29.85 17.36
N ARG A 518 45.66 -30.77 18.04
CA ARG A 518 44.30 -30.54 18.55
C ARG A 518 44.35 -29.52 19.69
N THR A 519 43.81 -28.34 19.46
CA THR A 519 43.49 -27.38 20.53
C THR A 519 42.08 -26.84 20.27
N TYR A 520 41.13 -27.17 21.14
CA TYR A 520 39.80 -26.57 21.14
C TYR A 520 39.92 -25.12 21.63
N MET A 521 40.05 -24.18 20.70
CA MET A 521 39.70 -22.78 20.96
C MET A 521 38.39 -22.48 20.24
N GLN A 522 37.29 -22.30 20.99
CA GLN A 522 36.07 -21.70 20.47
C GLN A 522 36.38 -20.23 20.13
N LYS A 523 36.73 -19.97 18.86
CA LYS A 523 36.81 -18.60 18.35
C LYS A 523 35.38 -18.08 18.08
N PRO A 524 35.10 -16.79 18.37
CA PRO A 524 33.84 -16.14 18.01
C PRO A 524 33.50 -16.33 16.53
N ILE A 525 32.29 -16.80 16.21
CA ILE A 525 31.83 -16.93 14.83
C ILE A 525 31.13 -15.61 14.43
N TYR A 526 31.65 -14.99 13.38
CA TYR A 526 31.09 -13.82 12.72
C TYR A 526 30.47 -14.27 11.39
N ILE A 527 29.20 -13.92 11.14
CA ILE A 527 28.54 -14.18 9.85
C ILE A 527 28.47 -12.84 9.12
N SER A 528 29.29 -12.70 8.07
CA SER A 528 29.39 -11.51 7.21
C SER A 528 28.37 -11.54 6.09
#